data_AF-A0A1I0EZC1-F1
#
_entry.id   AF-A0A1I0EZC1-F1
#
_cell.length_a   1.000
_cell.length_b   1.000
_cell.length_c   1.000
_cell.angle_alpha   90.00
_cell.angle_beta   90.00
_cell.angle_gamma   90.00
#
_symmetry.space_group_name_H-M   'P 1'
#
loop_
_entity.id
_entity.type
_entity.pdbx_description
1 polymer ?
#
loop_
_entity_poly.entity_id
_entity_poly.type
_entity_poly.pdbx_seq_one_letter_code
_entity_poly.pdbx_strand_id
1 'polypeptide(L)'
;MSAKITRKDLVAELERLAADLGKTPTTSDINEHAKFSYQPYYNEFDSFDDALAEADLEREPRQQGLSRDELLDAIRELADDVGGTPTKADMNEHGRYSTQPYYNKFDGWNDAVEQADLEPNHREDITDAELLQALRDAADKLGREPLFVEAKEVTGYSGSMYHERFGSWLEAREQAGLSGTQQSYGRRVDRDELLADLERLGEMFGRAPTQPEIRDYGKHSHMAYYRHFKSLRSALEKAGFDLDKSSREWPDDYPTDWRCRAECVRKRDDYQCVACDMTNNDHREKYSECLHVHHVATDDGSPDALENLVTLCKSCHAKWDRLKADPRR
;
A
#
# COMPACT_ATOMS: atom_id res chain seq x y z
N MET A 1 -13.62 50.24 -45.52
CA MET A 1 -14.19 50.50 -44.18
C MET A 1 -15.10 49.34 -43.85
N SER A 2 -14.66 48.42 -42.97
CA SER A 2 -15.55 47.35 -42.51
C SER A 2 -16.66 47.99 -41.70
N ALA A 3 -17.92 47.63 -41.96
CA ALA A 3 -19.03 48.09 -41.14
C ALA A 3 -18.76 47.73 -39.67
N LYS A 4 -18.94 48.70 -38.76
CA LYS A 4 -18.77 48.47 -37.33
C LYS A 4 -19.90 47.54 -36.86
N ILE A 5 -19.56 46.41 -36.25
CA ILE A 5 -20.53 45.49 -35.66
C ILE A 5 -21.29 46.24 -34.56
N THR A 6 -22.62 46.17 -34.58
CA THR A 6 -23.47 46.82 -33.58
C THR A 6 -24.07 45.82 -32.59
N ARG A 7 -24.53 46.29 -31.43
CA ARG A 7 -25.30 45.47 -30.47
C ARG A 7 -26.46 44.73 -31.15
N LYS A 8 -27.17 45.39 -32.06
CA LYS A 8 -28.29 44.80 -32.81
C LYS A 8 -27.85 43.65 -33.72
N ASP A 9 -26.68 43.74 -34.33
CA ASP A 9 -26.14 42.66 -35.17
C ASP A 9 -25.78 41.43 -34.34
N LEU A 10 -25.25 41.64 -33.13
CA LEU A 10 -24.89 40.58 -32.18
C LEU A 10 -26.14 39.87 -31.62
N VAL A 11 -27.17 40.62 -31.23
CA VAL A 11 -28.45 40.05 -30.78
C VAL A 11 -29.11 39.21 -31.87
N ALA A 12 -29.21 39.75 -33.10
CA ALA A 12 -29.78 39.02 -34.23
C ALA A 12 -29.02 37.73 -34.56
N GLU A 13 -27.70 37.71 -34.32
CA GLU A 13 -26.89 36.52 -34.51
C GLU A 13 -27.10 35.47 -33.42
N LEU A 14 -27.32 35.89 -32.16
CA LEU A 14 -27.70 34.99 -31.07
C LEU A 14 -29.09 34.37 -31.30
N GLU A 15 -30.07 35.17 -31.71
CA GLU A 15 -31.42 34.70 -32.07
C GLU A 15 -31.38 33.68 -33.21
N ARG A 16 -30.59 33.96 -34.27
CA ARG A 16 -30.40 33.04 -35.39
C ARG A 16 -29.78 31.71 -34.93
N LEU A 17 -28.70 31.77 -34.13
CA LEU A 17 -28.06 30.56 -33.61
C LEU A 17 -28.98 29.76 -32.70
N ALA A 18 -29.79 30.44 -31.88
CA ALA A 18 -30.76 29.78 -31.03
C ALA A 18 -31.82 29.03 -31.86
N ALA A 19 -32.32 29.66 -32.93
CA ALA A 19 -33.26 29.05 -33.86
C ALA A 19 -32.67 27.84 -34.62
N ASP A 20 -31.41 27.95 -35.07
CA ASP A 20 -30.74 26.89 -35.83
C ASP A 20 -30.34 25.70 -34.95
N LEU A 21 -29.91 25.95 -33.71
CA LEU A 21 -29.47 24.91 -32.77
C LEU A 21 -30.63 24.32 -31.95
N GLY A 22 -31.77 25.01 -31.90
CA GLY A 22 -32.91 24.65 -31.05
C GLY A 22 -32.60 24.73 -29.55
N LYS A 23 -31.56 25.47 -29.15
CA LYS A 23 -31.10 25.67 -27.76
C LYS A 23 -30.43 27.05 -27.62
N THR A 24 -30.35 27.57 -26.41
CA THR A 24 -29.55 28.78 -26.12
C THR A 24 -28.08 28.53 -26.49
N PRO A 25 -27.47 29.35 -27.38
CA PRO A 25 -26.09 29.16 -27.82
C PRO A 25 -25.07 29.27 -26.67
N THR A 26 -24.14 28.33 -26.60
CA THR A 26 -23.00 28.36 -25.67
C THR A 26 -21.81 29.10 -26.28
N THR A 27 -20.79 29.39 -25.47
CA THR A 27 -19.54 29.98 -25.97
C THR A 27 -18.82 29.11 -27.00
N SER A 28 -18.98 27.77 -26.95
CA SER A 28 -18.46 26.87 -27.98
C SER A 28 -19.24 27.04 -29.29
N ASP A 29 -20.57 27.10 -29.19
CA ASP A 29 -21.44 27.32 -30.36
C ASP A 29 -21.12 28.66 -31.05
N ILE A 30 -20.76 29.71 -30.28
CA ILE A 30 -20.30 30.98 -30.86
C ILE A 30 -19.01 30.81 -31.65
N ASN A 31 -18.02 30.13 -31.09
CA ASN A 31 -16.73 29.96 -31.76
C ASN A 31 -16.80 29.05 -33.00
N GLU A 32 -17.75 28.12 -33.03
CA GLU A 32 -17.88 27.12 -34.09
C GLU A 32 -18.89 27.52 -35.19
N HIS A 33 -19.95 28.26 -34.84
CA HIS A 33 -21.11 28.44 -35.71
C HIS A 33 -21.53 29.90 -35.91
N ALA A 34 -21.01 30.85 -35.11
CA ALA A 34 -21.39 32.25 -35.25
C ALA A 34 -20.63 32.96 -36.37
N LYS A 35 -21.30 33.94 -36.97
CA LYS A 35 -20.73 34.90 -37.90
C LYS A 35 -19.70 35.83 -37.24
N PHE A 36 -19.86 36.09 -35.94
CA PHE A 36 -19.01 36.98 -35.16
C PHE A 36 -18.27 36.18 -34.08
N SER A 37 -17.00 36.53 -33.83
CA SER A 37 -16.25 35.92 -32.73
C SER A 37 -16.85 36.30 -31.37
N TYR A 38 -16.48 35.57 -30.32
CA TYR A 38 -16.97 35.81 -28.96
C TYR A 38 -16.67 37.22 -28.42
N GLN A 39 -15.52 37.80 -28.79
CA GLN A 39 -15.02 39.05 -28.19
C GLN A 39 -15.97 40.26 -28.34
N PRO A 40 -16.59 40.52 -29.52
CA PRO A 40 -17.64 41.52 -29.68
C PRO A 40 -18.79 41.44 -28.65
N TYR A 41 -19.26 40.24 -28.31
CA TYR A 41 -20.35 40.08 -27.34
C TYR A 41 -19.94 40.57 -25.94
N TYR A 42 -18.74 40.20 -25.51
CA TYR A 42 -18.19 40.65 -24.23
C TYR A 42 -17.94 42.17 -24.20
N ASN A 43 -17.36 42.72 -25.27
CA ASN A 43 -17.00 44.15 -25.31
C ASN A 43 -18.22 45.08 -25.39
N GLU A 44 -19.30 44.64 -26.06
CA GLU A 44 -20.48 45.50 -26.27
C GLU A 44 -21.53 45.34 -25.16
N PHE A 45 -21.58 44.22 -24.44
CA PHE A 45 -22.62 43.92 -23.44
C PHE A 45 -22.10 43.73 -22.01
N ASP A 46 -20.80 43.93 -21.76
CA ASP A 46 -20.12 43.73 -20.46
C ASP A 46 -20.02 42.26 -20.00
N SER A 47 -20.96 41.40 -20.41
CA SER A 47 -20.85 39.94 -20.31
C SER A 47 -21.62 39.22 -21.42
N PHE A 48 -21.31 37.93 -21.62
CA PHE A 48 -22.08 37.10 -22.55
C PHE A 48 -23.49 36.80 -22.04
N ASP A 49 -23.66 36.71 -20.72
CA ASP A 49 -24.97 36.49 -20.11
C ASP A 49 -25.88 37.73 -20.32
N ASP A 50 -25.32 38.94 -20.29
CA ASP A 50 -26.04 40.19 -20.62
C ASP A 50 -26.40 40.26 -22.11
N ALA A 51 -25.53 39.77 -23.00
CA ALA A 51 -25.83 39.67 -24.43
C ALA A 51 -26.97 38.67 -24.72
N LEU A 52 -27.01 37.55 -23.99
CA LEU A 52 -28.10 36.57 -24.05
C LEU A 52 -29.40 37.16 -23.49
N ALA A 53 -29.34 37.89 -22.37
CA ALA A 53 -30.51 38.54 -21.77
C ALA A 53 -31.14 39.59 -22.71
N GLU A 54 -30.32 40.37 -23.44
CA GLU A 54 -30.83 41.32 -24.44
C GLU A 54 -31.51 40.61 -25.64
N ALA A 55 -31.12 39.37 -25.92
CA ALA A 55 -31.74 38.52 -26.94
C ALA A 55 -32.95 37.72 -26.41
N ASP A 56 -33.40 37.98 -25.18
CA ASP A 56 -34.45 37.21 -24.49
C ASP A 56 -34.14 35.70 -24.42
N LEU A 57 -32.83 35.38 -24.36
CA LEU A 57 -32.31 34.03 -24.23
C LEU A 57 -31.80 33.84 -22.80
N GLU A 58 -32.47 32.99 -22.03
CA GLU A 58 -31.93 32.56 -20.75
C GLU A 58 -31.00 31.36 -20.94
N ARG A 59 -29.90 31.36 -20.19
CA ARG A 59 -28.99 30.24 -20.15
C ARG A 59 -29.65 29.12 -19.36
N GLU A 60 -29.78 27.95 -19.99
CA GLU A 60 -30.13 26.71 -19.28
C GLU A 60 -29.24 26.58 -18.03
N PRO A 61 -29.80 26.26 -16.85
CA PRO A 61 -29.01 26.02 -15.66
C PRO A 61 -27.88 25.05 -16.01
N ARG A 62 -26.64 25.37 -15.61
CA ARG A 62 -25.52 24.42 -15.77
C ARG A 62 -26.01 23.07 -15.24
N GLN A 63 -25.96 22.02 -16.07
CA GLN A 63 -26.34 20.67 -15.64
C GLN A 63 -25.76 20.46 -14.24
N GLN A 64 -26.64 20.36 -13.24
CA GLN A 64 -26.19 20.18 -11.86
C GLN A 64 -25.36 18.91 -11.87
N GLY A 65 -24.07 19.03 -11.55
CA GLY A 65 -23.21 17.85 -11.38
C GLY A 65 -23.85 16.91 -10.35
N LEU A 66 -23.53 15.62 -10.44
CA LEU A 66 -24.08 14.53 -9.62
C LEU A 66 -24.45 14.99 -8.20
N SER A 67 -25.72 14.81 -7.86
CA SER A 67 -26.25 15.12 -6.53
C SER A 67 -25.66 14.16 -5.49
N ARG A 68 -25.72 14.54 -4.20
CA ARG A 68 -25.30 13.64 -3.11
C ARG A 68 -26.15 12.37 -3.14
N ASP A 69 -27.46 12.48 -3.35
CA ASP A 69 -28.38 11.34 -3.38
C ASP A 69 -28.04 10.36 -4.50
N GLU A 70 -27.78 10.83 -5.72
CA GLU A 70 -27.36 9.96 -6.84
C GLU A 70 -26.05 9.22 -6.57
N LEU A 71 -25.13 9.85 -5.84
CA LEU A 71 -23.86 9.23 -5.44
C LEU A 71 -24.09 8.16 -4.35
N LEU A 72 -24.94 8.44 -3.36
CA LEU A 72 -25.30 7.48 -2.31
C LEU A 72 -26.05 6.28 -2.87
N ASP A 73 -27.00 6.49 -3.79
CA ASP A 73 -27.72 5.40 -4.45
C ASP A 73 -26.78 4.51 -5.26
N ALA A 74 -25.80 5.10 -5.96
CA ALA A 74 -24.77 4.32 -6.66
C ALA A 74 -23.88 3.50 -5.71
N ILE A 75 -23.65 3.94 -4.46
CA ILE A 75 -22.95 3.14 -3.45
C ILE A 75 -23.82 1.95 -3.02
N ARG A 76 -25.12 2.18 -2.77
CA ARG A 76 -26.07 1.14 -2.32
C ARG A 76 -26.28 0.07 -3.39
N GLU A 77 -26.50 0.47 -4.64
CA GLU A 77 -26.61 -0.44 -5.78
C GLU A 77 -25.37 -1.33 -5.91
N LEU A 78 -24.18 -0.73 -5.83
CA LEU A 78 -22.94 -1.49 -5.90
C LEU A 78 -22.75 -2.42 -4.70
N ALA A 79 -23.22 -2.03 -3.51
CA ALA A 79 -23.17 -2.87 -2.32
C ALA A 79 -24.01 -4.15 -2.48
N ASP A 80 -25.19 -4.03 -3.11
CA ASP A 80 -26.04 -5.18 -3.44
C ASP A 80 -25.35 -6.11 -4.45
N ASP A 81 -24.65 -5.55 -5.45
CA ASP A 81 -23.93 -6.32 -6.47
C ASP A 81 -22.72 -7.09 -5.92
N VAL A 82 -21.94 -6.48 -5.03
CA VAL A 82 -20.75 -7.12 -4.44
C VAL A 82 -21.06 -7.92 -3.16
N GLY A 83 -22.27 -7.82 -2.63
CA GLY A 83 -22.73 -8.52 -1.43
C GLY A 83 -22.13 -7.98 -0.13
N GLY A 84 -21.88 -6.67 -0.04
CA GLY A 84 -21.28 -6.02 1.13
C GLY A 84 -20.85 -4.58 0.85
N THR A 85 -20.22 -3.91 1.82
CA THR A 85 -19.76 -2.51 1.62
C THR A 85 -18.71 -2.44 0.51
N PRO A 86 -18.95 -1.68 -0.58
CA PRO A 86 -18.02 -1.61 -1.68
C PRO A 86 -16.74 -0.85 -1.30
N THR A 87 -15.61 -1.31 -1.83
CA THR A 87 -14.33 -0.63 -1.74
C THR A 87 -14.22 0.46 -2.81
N LYS A 88 -13.22 1.34 -2.66
CA LYS A 88 -12.84 2.31 -3.69
C LYS A 88 -12.40 1.63 -4.99
N ALA A 89 -11.88 0.41 -4.92
CA ALA A 89 -11.51 -0.36 -6.11
C ALA A 89 -12.78 -0.84 -6.82
N ASP A 90 -13.72 -1.42 -6.08
CA ASP A 90 -15.00 -1.89 -6.61
C ASP A 90 -15.76 -0.76 -7.32
N MET A 91 -15.78 0.44 -6.74
CA MET A 91 -16.44 1.60 -7.38
C MET A 91 -15.74 2.04 -8.67
N ASN A 92 -14.41 2.01 -8.73
CA ASN A 92 -13.70 2.39 -9.97
C ASN A 92 -13.77 1.31 -11.05
N GLU A 93 -13.92 0.03 -10.67
CA GLU A 93 -13.93 -1.09 -11.60
C GLU A 93 -15.34 -1.47 -12.09
N HIS A 94 -16.31 -1.41 -11.18
CA HIS A 94 -17.68 -1.91 -11.40
C HIS A 94 -18.76 -0.87 -11.09
N GLY A 95 -18.39 0.23 -10.43
CA GLY A 95 -19.32 1.28 -10.06
C GLY A 95 -19.74 2.17 -11.21
N ARG A 96 -20.88 2.83 -11.01
CA ARG A 96 -21.49 3.74 -12.00
C ARG A 96 -20.68 5.00 -12.23
N TYR A 97 -19.88 5.41 -11.25
CA TYR A 97 -19.09 6.63 -11.26
C TYR A 97 -17.67 6.36 -10.76
N SER A 98 -16.72 7.22 -11.13
CA SER A 98 -15.40 7.19 -10.51
C SER A 98 -15.48 7.60 -9.04
N THR A 99 -14.42 7.39 -8.27
CA THR A 99 -14.41 7.81 -6.85
C THR A 99 -14.32 9.33 -6.67
N GLN A 100 -13.95 10.11 -7.69
CA GLN A 100 -13.68 11.55 -7.56
C GLN A 100 -14.90 12.40 -7.14
N PRO A 101 -16.11 12.22 -7.71
CA PRO A 101 -17.30 12.94 -7.27
C PRO A 101 -17.59 12.77 -5.77
N TYR A 102 -17.30 11.59 -5.22
CA TYR A 102 -17.47 11.32 -3.80
C TYR A 102 -16.55 12.20 -2.94
N TYR A 103 -15.27 12.29 -3.28
CA TYR A 103 -14.32 13.20 -2.60
C TYR A 103 -14.66 14.68 -2.74
N ASN A 104 -15.37 15.07 -3.80
CA ASN A 104 -15.76 16.47 -4.01
C ASN A 104 -17.04 16.85 -3.25
N LYS A 105 -17.89 15.88 -2.92
CA LYS A 105 -19.24 16.10 -2.38
C LYS A 105 -19.38 15.68 -0.92
N PHE A 106 -18.50 14.81 -0.43
CA PHE A 106 -18.48 14.25 0.92
C PHE A 106 -17.12 14.51 1.55
N ASP A 107 -17.01 14.33 2.87
CA ASP A 107 -15.74 14.50 3.61
C ASP A 107 -14.78 13.31 3.40
N GLY A 108 -15.02 12.51 2.36
CA GLY A 108 -14.23 11.37 1.93
C GLY A 108 -15.10 10.19 1.51
N TRP A 109 -14.45 9.11 1.08
CA TRP A 109 -15.15 7.87 0.72
C TRP A 109 -15.91 7.28 1.91
N ASN A 110 -15.28 7.24 3.09
CA ASN A 110 -15.93 6.67 4.29
C ASN A 110 -17.15 7.49 4.72
N ASP A 111 -17.08 8.83 4.66
CA ASP A 111 -18.24 9.70 4.92
C ASP A 111 -19.39 9.42 3.93
N ALA A 112 -19.08 9.21 2.65
CA ALA A 112 -20.09 8.82 1.67
C ALA A 112 -20.69 7.44 1.94
N VAL A 113 -19.88 6.48 2.39
CA VAL A 113 -20.32 5.12 2.74
C VAL A 113 -21.20 5.13 4.00
N GLU A 114 -20.82 5.89 5.04
CA GLU A 114 -21.61 6.08 6.26
C GLU A 114 -22.96 6.74 5.95
N GLN A 115 -22.95 7.80 5.13
CA GLN A 115 -24.18 8.47 4.68
C GLN A 115 -25.02 7.63 3.72
N ALA A 116 -24.47 6.54 3.16
CA ALA A 116 -25.21 5.54 2.40
C ALA A 116 -25.84 4.47 3.31
N ASP A 117 -25.73 4.62 4.63
CA ASP A 117 -26.17 3.68 5.67
C ASP A 117 -25.42 2.33 5.62
N LEU A 118 -24.16 2.37 5.18
CA LEU A 118 -23.25 1.23 5.16
C LEU A 118 -22.10 1.43 6.14
N GLU A 119 -21.58 0.32 6.66
CA GLU A 119 -20.43 0.35 7.56
C GLU A 119 -19.13 0.43 6.75
N PRO A 120 -18.26 1.45 6.93
CA PRO A 120 -17.01 1.57 6.16
C PRO A 120 -16.07 0.40 6.36
N ASN A 121 -15.46 -0.04 5.26
CA ASN A 121 -14.45 -1.11 5.24
C ASN A 121 -13.23 -0.83 6.14
N HIS A 122 -12.97 0.43 6.46
CA HIS A 122 -11.90 0.82 7.38
C HIS A 122 -12.37 1.95 8.29
N ARG A 123 -12.64 1.61 9.56
CA ARG A 123 -12.93 2.55 10.64
C ARG A 123 -11.68 2.80 11.48
N GLU A 124 -11.38 4.07 11.78
CA GLU A 124 -10.25 4.42 12.66
C GLU A 124 -10.51 4.09 14.14
N ASP A 125 -11.77 3.98 14.54
CA ASP A 125 -12.23 3.70 15.90
C ASP A 125 -12.54 2.21 16.14
N ILE A 126 -12.11 1.31 15.25
CA ILE A 126 -12.36 -0.12 15.42
C ILE A 126 -11.76 -0.67 16.71
N THR A 127 -12.60 -1.34 17.48
CA THR A 127 -12.23 -1.97 18.75
C THR A 127 -11.49 -3.28 18.53
N ASP A 128 -10.74 -3.72 19.56
CA ASP A 128 -10.09 -5.04 19.52
C ASP A 128 -11.12 -6.16 19.31
N ALA A 129 -12.30 -6.05 19.93
CA ALA A 129 -13.36 -7.04 19.79
C ALA A 129 -13.88 -7.17 18.35
N GLU A 130 -14.04 -6.03 17.66
CA GLU A 130 -14.49 -5.99 16.26
C GLU A 130 -13.43 -6.52 15.30
N LEU A 131 -12.14 -6.21 15.52
CA LEU A 131 -11.05 -6.80 14.75
C LEU A 131 -11.05 -8.34 14.89
N LEU A 132 -11.17 -8.86 16.11
CA LEU A 132 -11.24 -10.31 16.35
C LEU A 132 -12.48 -10.94 15.71
N GLN A 133 -13.62 -10.24 15.68
CA GLN A 133 -14.82 -10.72 15.01
C GLN A 133 -14.63 -10.76 13.49
N ALA A 134 -14.04 -9.73 12.88
CA ALA A 134 -13.75 -9.71 11.45
C ALA A 134 -12.81 -10.87 11.03
N LEU A 135 -11.88 -11.28 11.90
CA LEU A 135 -11.07 -12.48 11.66
C LEU A 135 -11.91 -13.77 11.67
N ARG A 136 -12.88 -13.90 12.58
CA ARG A 136 -13.77 -15.07 12.66
C ARG A 136 -14.65 -15.18 11.42
N ASP A 137 -15.28 -14.07 11.04
CA ASP A 137 -16.16 -14.00 9.88
C ASP A 137 -15.38 -14.34 8.59
N ALA A 138 -14.13 -13.86 8.49
CA ALA A 138 -13.25 -14.23 7.39
C ALA A 138 -12.90 -15.72 7.37
N ALA A 139 -12.68 -16.33 8.54
CA ALA A 139 -12.43 -17.77 8.62
C ALA A 139 -13.64 -18.60 8.17
N ASP A 140 -14.84 -18.19 8.59
CA ASP A 140 -16.09 -18.82 8.18
C ASP A 140 -16.32 -18.68 6.67
N LYS A 141 -16.04 -17.50 6.10
CA LYS A 141 -16.16 -17.23 4.66
C LYS A 141 -15.18 -18.07 3.83
N LEU A 142 -13.95 -18.24 4.30
CA LEU A 142 -12.92 -19.02 3.60
C LEU A 142 -13.08 -20.53 3.81
N GLY A 143 -13.84 -20.97 4.82
CA GLY A 143 -13.85 -22.35 5.30
C GLY A 143 -12.50 -22.82 5.87
N ARG A 144 -11.59 -21.88 6.13
CA ARG A 144 -10.26 -22.08 6.71
C ARG A 144 -9.78 -20.80 7.37
N GLU A 145 -8.80 -20.91 8.25
CA GLU A 145 -8.21 -19.74 8.90
C GLU A 145 -7.53 -18.82 7.87
N PRO A 146 -7.74 -17.49 7.95
CA PRO A 146 -7.07 -16.52 7.08
C PRO A 146 -5.55 -16.53 7.26
N LEU A 147 -4.82 -16.26 6.18
CA LEU A 147 -3.38 -15.97 6.22
C LEU A 147 -3.13 -14.49 6.50
N PHE A 148 -1.93 -14.15 6.99
CA PHE A 148 -1.56 -12.77 7.30
C PHE A 148 -1.67 -11.85 6.08
N VAL A 149 -1.23 -12.34 4.91
CA VAL A 149 -1.27 -11.59 3.65
C VAL A 149 -2.68 -11.42 3.09
N GLU A 150 -3.60 -12.31 3.46
CA GLU A 150 -5.01 -12.28 3.01
C GLU A 150 -5.85 -11.33 3.86
N ALA A 151 -5.39 -10.99 5.07
CA ALA A 151 -6.14 -10.19 6.05
C ALA A 151 -6.81 -8.96 5.45
N LYS A 152 -6.07 -8.18 4.65
CA LYS A 152 -6.60 -6.96 4.04
C LYS A 152 -7.78 -7.23 3.11
N GLU A 153 -7.71 -8.30 2.33
CA GLU A 153 -8.75 -8.64 1.35
C GLU A 153 -9.97 -9.28 2.02
N VAL A 154 -9.75 -10.11 3.05
CA VAL A 154 -10.82 -10.92 3.65
C VAL A 154 -11.46 -10.27 4.88
N THR A 155 -10.76 -9.38 5.58
CA THR A 155 -11.30 -8.64 6.74
C THR A 155 -11.46 -7.15 6.48
N GLY A 156 -10.89 -6.60 5.40
CA GLY A 156 -10.82 -5.16 5.16
C GLY A 156 -9.69 -4.45 5.93
N TYR A 157 -9.03 -5.14 6.87
CA TYR A 157 -7.98 -4.58 7.72
C TYR A 157 -6.62 -5.21 7.42
N SER A 158 -5.57 -4.39 7.40
CA SER A 158 -4.22 -4.90 7.12
C SER A 158 -3.76 -5.90 8.18
N GLY A 159 -3.02 -6.95 7.78
CA GLY A 159 -2.42 -7.90 8.72
C GLY A 159 -1.56 -7.21 9.79
N SER A 160 -0.88 -6.11 9.42
CA SER A 160 -0.10 -5.28 10.34
C SER A 160 -0.95 -4.66 11.45
N MET A 161 -2.22 -4.31 11.19
CA MET A 161 -3.11 -3.76 12.21
C MET A 161 -3.39 -4.78 13.31
N TYR A 162 -3.61 -6.05 12.94
CA TYR A 162 -3.73 -7.14 13.90
C TYR A 162 -2.44 -7.36 14.69
N HIS A 163 -1.29 -7.33 14.01
CA HIS A 163 0.00 -7.43 14.67
C HIS A 163 0.22 -6.30 15.69
N GLU A 164 -0.05 -5.05 15.32
CA GLU A 164 0.15 -3.89 16.20
C GLU A 164 -0.79 -3.88 17.41
N ARG A 165 -2.05 -4.30 17.23
CA ARG A 165 -3.07 -4.29 18.29
C ARG A 165 -2.93 -5.46 19.25
N PHE A 166 -2.62 -6.65 18.74
CA PHE A 166 -2.61 -7.89 19.54
C PHE A 166 -1.20 -8.42 19.84
N GLY A 167 -0.15 -7.73 19.38
CA GLY A 167 1.25 -8.12 19.53
C GLY A 167 1.79 -8.95 18.36
N SER A 168 0.95 -9.83 17.81
CA SER A 168 1.27 -10.63 16.63
C SER A 168 0.02 -11.16 15.92
N TRP A 169 0.17 -11.55 14.64
CA TRP A 169 -0.90 -12.22 13.88
C TRP A 169 -1.41 -13.50 14.55
N LEU A 170 -0.49 -14.25 15.17
CA LEU A 170 -0.81 -15.47 15.90
C LEU A 170 -1.68 -15.15 17.12
N GLU A 171 -1.28 -14.16 17.93
CA GLU A 171 -2.06 -13.74 19.11
C GLU A 171 -3.44 -13.19 18.71
N ALA A 172 -3.54 -12.47 17.59
CA ALA A 172 -4.83 -12.04 17.05
C ALA A 172 -5.73 -13.23 16.70
N ARG A 173 -5.19 -14.25 16.02
CA ARG A 173 -5.95 -15.48 15.71
C ARG A 173 -6.32 -16.27 16.94
N GLU A 174 -5.43 -16.39 17.91
CA GLU A 174 -5.68 -17.10 19.17
C GLU A 174 -6.78 -16.40 19.98
N GLN A 175 -6.74 -15.08 20.09
CA GLN A 175 -7.81 -14.29 20.73
C GLN A 175 -9.12 -14.33 19.93
N ALA A 176 -9.05 -14.53 18.61
CA ALA A 176 -10.20 -14.78 17.77
C ALA A 176 -10.74 -16.22 17.91
N GLY A 177 -10.06 -17.12 18.62
CA GLY A 177 -10.44 -18.53 18.72
C GLY A 177 -10.11 -19.35 17.46
N LEU A 178 -9.27 -18.80 16.58
CA LEU A 178 -8.84 -19.34 15.28
C LEU A 178 -7.46 -20.00 15.35
N SER A 179 -7.23 -20.69 16.46
CA SER A 179 -6.05 -21.49 16.69
C SER A 179 -6.53 -22.87 17.11
N GLY A 180 -6.30 -23.87 16.25
CA GLY A 180 -6.72 -25.25 16.47
C GLY A 180 -6.62 -25.70 17.92
N THR A 181 -7.80 -25.90 18.53
CA THR A 181 -8.04 -26.53 19.84
C THR A 181 -7.47 -25.82 21.07
N GLN A 182 -8.29 -25.73 22.12
CA GLN A 182 -7.99 -25.25 23.48
C GLN A 182 -6.87 -26.04 24.23
N GLN A 183 -5.92 -26.70 23.55
CA GLN A 183 -4.88 -27.53 24.14
C GLN A 183 -3.44 -27.01 23.98
N SER A 184 -3.16 -26.00 23.15
CA SER A 184 -1.77 -25.64 22.82
C SER A 184 -1.07 -24.72 23.84
N TYR A 185 -1.80 -23.99 24.68
CA TYR A 185 -1.18 -23.02 25.62
C TYR A 185 -0.51 -23.63 26.87
N GLY A 186 -0.56 -24.95 27.02
CA GLY A 186 0.17 -25.69 28.07
C GLY A 186 1.14 -26.74 27.54
N ARG A 187 1.12 -27.05 26.24
CA ARG A 187 2.06 -27.97 25.61
C ARG A 187 3.03 -27.16 24.78
N ARG A 188 4.33 -27.30 25.05
CA ARG A 188 5.37 -26.93 24.08
C ARG A 188 4.91 -27.41 22.69
N VAL A 189 4.80 -26.50 21.72
CA VAL A 189 4.59 -26.87 20.30
C VAL A 189 5.57 -27.99 20.00
N ASP A 190 5.10 -29.18 19.63
CA ASP A 190 6.02 -30.29 19.49
C ASP A 190 6.87 -30.10 18.22
N ARG A 191 8.05 -30.70 18.20
CA ARG A 191 8.94 -30.64 17.03
C ARG A 191 8.23 -31.13 15.78
N ASP A 192 7.42 -32.17 15.89
CA ASP A 192 6.75 -32.76 14.73
C ASP A 192 5.75 -31.79 14.08
N GLU A 193 5.06 -30.96 14.88
CA GLU A 193 4.13 -29.95 14.38
C GLU A 193 4.84 -28.84 13.60
N LEU A 194 5.99 -28.40 14.11
CA LEU A 194 6.86 -27.45 13.42
C LEU A 194 7.40 -28.03 12.10
N LEU A 195 7.82 -29.29 12.09
CA LEU A 195 8.30 -29.93 10.85
C LEU A 195 7.17 -30.05 9.80
N ALA A 196 5.95 -30.40 10.22
CA ALA A 196 4.79 -30.47 9.34
C ALA A 196 4.42 -29.10 8.74
N ASP A 197 4.55 -28.00 9.51
CA ASP A 197 4.34 -26.66 8.96
C ASP A 197 5.41 -26.29 7.91
N LEU A 198 6.69 -26.67 8.12
CA LEU A 198 7.74 -26.47 7.12
C LEU A 198 7.53 -27.31 5.86
N GLU A 199 7.12 -28.57 5.99
CA GLU A 199 6.80 -29.45 4.86
C GLU A 199 5.69 -28.85 4.00
N ARG A 200 4.58 -28.42 4.62
CA ARG A 200 3.47 -27.72 3.95
C ARG A 200 3.94 -26.47 3.22
N LEU A 201 4.78 -25.65 3.84
CA LEU A 201 5.34 -24.46 3.20
C LEU A 201 6.28 -24.84 2.04
N GLY A 202 7.01 -25.95 2.18
CA GLY A 202 7.82 -26.52 1.10
C GLY A 202 7.01 -26.92 -0.12
N GLU A 203 5.92 -27.63 0.08
CA GLU A 203 4.96 -27.98 -0.98
C GLU A 203 4.38 -26.71 -1.63
N MET A 204 4.04 -25.71 -0.83
CA MET A 204 3.50 -24.43 -1.30
C MET A 204 4.48 -23.67 -2.21
N PHE A 205 5.76 -23.61 -1.87
CA PHE A 205 6.76 -22.85 -2.62
C PHE A 205 7.58 -23.68 -3.60
N GLY A 206 7.44 -25.01 -3.59
CA GLY A 206 8.26 -25.95 -4.36
C GLY A 206 9.75 -25.95 -3.96
N ARG A 207 10.08 -25.36 -2.81
CA ARG A 207 11.44 -25.26 -2.25
C ARG A 207 11.38 -25.02 -0.74
N ALA A 208 12.54 -25.09 -0.08
CA ALA A 208 12.66 -24.70 1.32
C ALA A 208 12.09 -23.28 1.55
N PRO A 209 11.19 -23.09 2.54
CA PRO A 209 10.63 -21.78 2.83
C PRO A 209 11.65 -20.88 3.53
N THR A 210 11.62 -19.60 3.17
CA THR A 210 12.46 -18.55 3.77
C THR A 210 11.83 -18.03 5.06
N GLN A 211 12.61 -17.34 5.90
CA GLN A 211 12.10 -16.76 7.14
C GLN A 211 10.93 -15.76 6.92
N PRO A 212 10.96 -14.85 5.92
CA PRO A 212 9.79 -14.03 5.61
C PRO A 212 8.57 -14.85 5.21
N GLU A 213 8.73 -15.91 4.43
CA GLU A 213 7.63 -16.80 4.04
C GLU A 213 7.06 -17.56 5.23
N ILE A 214 7.89 -18.02 6.16
CA ILE A 214 7.41 -18.63 7.42
C ILE A 214 6.67 -17.61 8.28
N ARG A 215 7.13 -16.36 8.33
CA ARG A 215 6.42 -15.30 9.05
C ARG A 215 5.05 -15.02 8.44
N ASP A 216 4.98 -14.94 7.12
CA ASP A 216 3.79 -14.47 6.39
C ASP A 216 2.76 -15.58 6.14
N TYR A 217 3.22 -16.84 5.98
CA TYR A 217 2.39 -17.99 5.61
C TYR A 217 2.42 -19.11 6.63
N GLY A 218 3.36 -19.10 7.59
CA GLY A 218 3.52 -20.14 8.59
C GLY A 218 2.43 -20.12 9.67
N LYS A 219 2.16 -21.30 10.22
CA LYS A 219 1.26 -21.47 11.38
C LYS A 219 1.95 -21.08 12.69
N HIS A 220 3.28 -21.12 12.70
CA HIS A 220 4.09 -20.83 13.88
C HIS A 220 5.03 -19.66 13.64
N SER A 221 5.26 -18.87 14.68
CA SER A 221 6.32 -17.86 14.66
C SER A 221 7.67 -18.52 14.36
N HIS A 222 8.50 -17.90 13.52
CA HIS A 222 9.86 -18.35 13.24
C HIS A 222 10.66 -18.63 14.53
N MET A 223 10.38 -17.91 15.63
CA MET A 223 11.02 -18.10 16.95
C MET A 223 10.75 -19.47 17.59
N ALA A 224 9.64 -20.13 17.26
CA ALA A 224 9.35 -21.50 17.73
C ALA A 224 10.37 -22.50 17.15
N TYR A 225 10.72 -22.32 15.87
CA TYR A 225 11.75 -23.12 15.21
C TYR A 225 13.12 -22.93 15.85
N TYR A 226 13.51 -21.69 16.14
CA TYR A 226 14.75 -21.40 16.87
C TYR A 226 14.78 -22.06 18.26
N ARG A 227 13.69 -21.98 19.04
CA ARG A 227 13.63 -22.61 20.37
C ARG A 227 13.75 -24.14 20.33
N HIS A 228 13.15 -24.79 19.33
CA HIS A 228 13.07 -26.24 19.26
C HIS A 228 14.23 -26.90 18.52
N PHE A 229 14.79 -26.21 17.54
CA PHE A 229 15.80 -26.73 16.61
C PHE A 229 17.13 -25.96 16.62
N LYS A 230 17.23 -24.92 17.46
CA LYS A 230 18.37 -23.99 17.62
C LYS A 230 18.54 -23.01 16.46
N SER A 231 18.22 -23.41 15.23
CA SER A 231 18.21 -22.54 14.06
C SER A 231 17.13 -22.96 13.08
N LEU A 232 16.72 -22.02 12.21
CA LEU A 232 15.78 -22.32 11.13
C LEU A 232 16.38 -23.32 10.13
N ARG A 233 17.67 -23.21 9.81
CA ARG A 233 18.39 -24.15 8.94
C ARG A 233 18.27 -25.60 9.44
N SER A 234 18.49 -25.82 10.74
CA SER A 234 18.37 -27.12 11.40
C SER A 234 16.93 -27.67 11.34
N ALA A 235 15.93 -26.80 11.45
CA ALA A 235 14.53 -27.19 11.28
C ALA A 235 14.23 -27.59 9.82
N LEU A 236 14.72 -26.84 8.84
CA LEU A 236 14.56 -27.12 7.41
C LEU A 236 15.26 -28.43 6.99
N GLU A 237 16.50 -28.66 7.44
CA GLU A 237 17.21 -29.93 7.16
C GLU A 237 16.45 -31.14 7.76
N LYS A 238 15.86 -30.98 8.95
CA LYS A 238 15.03 -32.02 9.58
C LYS A 238 13.67 -32.21 8.91
N ALA A 239 13.14 -31.18 8.27
CA ALA A 239 11.94 -31.26 7.44
C ALA A 239 12.22 -31.87 6.06
N GLY A 240 13.46 -32.31 5.79
CA GLY A 240 13.83 -33.02 4.56
C GLY A 240 14.22 -32.12 3.40
N PHE A 241 14.44 -30.83 3.62
CA PHE A 241 14.92 -29.92 2.57
C PHE A 241 16.41 -30.11 2.32
N ASP A 242 16.78 -30.31 1.04
CA ASP A 242 18.18 -30.29 0.60
C ASP A 242 18.63 -28.83 0.41
N LEU A 243 19.28 -28.30 1.45
CA LEU A 243 19.84 -26.96 1.43
C LEU A 243 21.23 -27.02 0.78
N ASP A 244 21.29 -26.77 -0.53
CA ASP A 244 22.52 -26.75 -1.34
C ASP A 244 23.67 -26.09 -0.56
N LYS A 245 24.76 -26.84 -0.39
CA LYS A 245 25.95 -26.40 0.35
C LYS A 245 26.86 -25.49 -0.49
N SER A 246 26.48 -25.14 -1.72
CA SER A 246 27.42 -24.66 -2.74
C SER A 246 27.15 -23.29 -3.37
N SER A 247 26.53 -22.34 -2.65
CA SER A 247 26.63 -20.93 -3.02
C SER A 247 26.80 -20.00 -1.82
N ARG A 248 28.08 -19.79 -1.47
CA ARG A 248 28.64 -18.88 -0.45
C ARG A 248 28.34 -19.27 1.00
N GLU A 249 29.41 -19.60 1.73
CA GLU A 249 29.46 -19.45 3.18
C GLU A 249 29.17 -17.99 3.54
N TRP A 250 27.92 -17.70 3.91
CA TRP A 250 27.59 -16.59 4.80
C TRP A 250 27.00 -17.22 6.07
N PRO A 251 27.62 -17.03 7.24
CA PRO A 251 27.11 -17.58 8.49
C PRO A 251 25.78 -16.92 8.85
N ASP A 252 24.69 -17.65 8.63
CA ASP A 252 23.32 -17.23 8.97
C ASP A 252 23.02 -17.50 10.45
N ASP A 253 23.78 -16.85 11.34
CA ASP A 253 23.44 -16.65 12.76
C ASP A 253 24.17 -15.38 13.24
N TYR A 254 23.72 -14.22 12.77
CA TYR A 254 24.11 -12.96 13.38
C TYR A 254 23.79 -13.03 14.88
N PRO A 255 24.77 -12.74 15.76
CA PRO A 255 24.52 -12.74 17.20
C PRO A 255 23.35 -11.84 17.56
N THR A 256 22.60 -12.16 18.63
CA THR A 256 21.36 -11.44 18.99
C THR A 256 21.59 -9.94 19.24
N ASP A 257 22.83 -9.54 19.49
CA ASP A 257 23.30 -8.16 19.66
C ASP A 257 23.91 -7.55 18.39
N TRP A 258 23.74 -8.17 17.21
CA TRP A 258 24.30 -7.68 15.94
C TRP A 258 23.91 -6.23 15.63
N ARG A 259 22.67 -5.83 15.94
CA ARG A 259 22.24 -4.43 15.79
C ARG A 259 23.10 -3.49 16.66
N CYS A 260 23.39 -3.87 17.89
CA CYS A 260 24.26 -3.11 18.78
C CYS A 260 25.71 -3.08 18.28
N ARG A 261 26.23 -4.21 17.79
CA ARG A 261 27.58 -4.28 17.23
C ARG A 261 27.73 -3.44 15.98
N ALA A 262 26.79 -3.55 15.04
CA ALA A 262 26.80 -2.77 13.82
C ALA A 262 26.76 -1.27 14.11
N GLU A 263 25.98 -0.84 15.11
CA GLU A 263 25.95 0.55 15.56
C GLU A 263 27.26 0.98 16.24
N CYS A 264 27.84 0.14 17.08
CA CYS A 264 29.15 0.40 17.69
C CYS A 264 30.26 0.55 16.63
N VAL A 265 30.25 -0.27 15.58
CA VAL A 265 31.23 -0.21 14.49
C VAL A 265 31.05 1.06 13.67
N ARG A 266 29.81 1.41 13.29
CA ARG A 266 29.52 2.67 12.59
C ARG A 266 29.95 3.89 13.41
N LYS A 267 29.65 3.91 14.70
CA LYS A 267 30.05 4.99 15.60
C LYS A 267 31.56 5.08 15.76
N ARG A 268 32.26 3.94 15.83
CA ARG A 268 33.73 3.89 15.88
C ARG A 268 34.35 4.49 14.61
N ASP A 269 33.78 4.17 13.47
CA ASP A 269 34.25 4.62 12.15
C ASP A 269 33.66 6.00 11.75
N ASP A 270 33.20 6.78 12.74
CA ASP A 270 32.60 8.12 12.57
C ASP A 270 31.48 8.20 11.52
N TYR A 271 30.72 7.11 11.35
CA TYR A 271 29.69 6.96 10.32
C TYR A 271 30.21 7.26 8.91
N GLN A 272 31.47 6.89 8.64
CA GLN A 272 32.11 7.02 7.35
C GLN A 272 32.59 5.67 6.84
N CYS A 273 32.58 5.51 5.51
CA CYS A 273 33.18 4.36 4.86
C CYS A 273 34.70 4.39 5.07
N VAL A 274 35.27 3.38 5.73
CA VAL A 274 36.72 3.34 6.03
C VAL A 274 37.61 3.29 4.78
N ALA A 275 37.03 2.98 3.61
CA ALA A 275 37.75 2.83 2.36
C ALA A 275 37.64 4.02 1.40
N CYS A 276 36.66 4.92 1.59
CA CYS A 276 36.44 6.03 0.66
C CYS A 276 35.85 7.30 1.30
N ASP A 277 35.75 7.34 2.62
CA ASP A 277 35.27 8.45 3.43
C ASP A 277 33.82 8.91 3.17
N MET A 278 33.06 8.14 2.36
CA MET A 278 31.65 8.42 2.13
C MET A 278 30.88 8.42 3.45
N THR A 279 30.21 9.53 3.75
CA THR A 279 29.44 9.67 4.98
C THR A 279 28.15 8.85 4.90
N ASN A 280 27.59 8.51 6.06
CA ASN A 280 26.31 7.82 6.13
C ASN A 280 25.14 8.64 5.56
N ASN A 281 25.22 9.98 5.60
CA ASN A 281 24.22 10.85 4.98
C ASN A 281 24.29 10.75 3.46
N ASP A 282 25.49 10.92 2.87
CA ASP A 282 25.69 10.77 1.42
C ASP A 282 25.28 9.37 0.93
N HIS A 283 25.54 8.35 1.75
CA HIS A 283 25.15 6.98 1.46
C HIS A 283 23.63 6.79 1.46
N ARG A 284 22.93 7.36 2.44
CA ARG A 284 21.46 7.32 2.51
C ARG A 284 20.81 8.09 1.36
N GLU A 285 21.35 9.24 0.99
CA GLU A 285 20.87 9.99 -0.17
C GLU A 285 21.05 9.19 -1.47
N LYS A 286 22.18 8.50 -1.62
CA LYS A 286 22.52 7.77 -2.85
C LYS A 286 21.86 6.39 -2.96
N TYR A 287 21.73 5.67 -1.86
CA TYR A 287 21.34 4.25 -1.85
C TYR A 287 20.12 3.95 -0.98
N SER A 288 19.55 4.96 -0.32
CA SER A 288 18.38 4.83 0.59
C SER A 288 18.58 3.82 1.72
N GLU A 289 19.83 3.60 2.13
CA GLU A 289 20.20 2.66 3.18
C GLU A 289 21.40 3.21 4.00
N CYS A 290 21.58 2.72 5.22
CA CYS A 290 22.75 3.09 6.03
C CYS A 290 24.02 2.39 5.51
N LEU A 291 25.20 2.90 5.92
CA LEU A 291 26.47 2.22 5.66
C LEU A 291 26.43 0.78 6.17
N HIS A 292 27.01 -0.12 5.38
CA HIS A 292 27.10 -1.54 5.67
C HIS A 292 28.20 -1.79 6.70
N VAL A 293 28.08 -2.90 7.45
CA VAL A 293 29.14 -3.40 8.33
C VAL A 293 29.66 -4.68 7.73
N HIS A 294 30.96 -4.71 7.48
CA HIS A 294 31.66 -5.75 6.74
C HIS A 294 32.61 -6.51 7.65
N HIS A 295 32.66 -7.83 7.52
CA HIS A 295 33.64 -8.69 8.18
C HIS A 295 34.98 -8.63 7.44
N VAL A 296 36.06 -8.34 8.17
CA VAL A 296 37.42 -8.43 7.64
C VAL A 296 37.95 -9.85 7.80
N ALA A 297 38.70 -10.33 6.81
CA ALA A 297 39.30 -11.67 6.88
C ALA A 297 40.43 -11.69 7.91
N THR A 298 40.27 -12.48 8.98
CA THR A 298 41.32 -12.75 9.98
C THR A 298 41.53 -14.26 10.15
N ASP A 299 42.77 -14.65 10.46
CA ASP A 299 43.14 -16.06 10.71
C ASP A 299 42.85 -16.49 12.17
N ASP A 300 42.52 -15.53 13.04
CA ASP A 300 42.30 -15.68 14.47
C ASP A 300 41.09 -14.87 14.99
N GLY A 301 40.43 -15.39 16.03
CA GLY A 301 39.35 -14.71 16.76
C GLY A 301 37.93 -14.99 16.26
N SER A 302 36.96 -14.30 16.87
CA SER A 302 35.55 -14.38 16.48
C SER A 302 35.28 -13.44 15.30
N PRO A 303 34.68 -13.90 14.18
CA PRO A 303 34.36 -13.02 13.05
C PRO A 303 33.51 -11.81 13.45
N ASP A 304 32.62 -11.96 14.43
CA ASP A 304 31.72 -10.91 14.90
C ASP A 304 32.32 -10.03 16.02
N ALA A 305 33.60 -10.19 16.35
CA ALA A 305 34.29 -9.28 17.25
C ALA A 305 34.38 -7.89 16.62
N LEU A 306 34.21 -6.83 17.40
CA LEU A 306 34.20 -5.45 16.89
C LEU A 306 35.48 -5.10 16.10
N GLU A 307 36.62 -5.66 16.48
CA GLU A 307 37.91 -5.51 15.78
C GLU A 307 37.94 -6.16 14.38
N ASN A 308 37.06 -7.12 14.14
CA ASN A 308 36.93 -7.84 12.87
C ASN A 308 35.82 -7.28 11.97
N LEU A 309 35.23 -6.14 12.37
CA LEU A 309 34.16 -5.47 11.65
C LEU A 309 34.57 -4.05 11.26
N VAL A 310 34.14 -3.61 10.07
CA VAL A 310 34.40 -2.26 9.53
C VAL A 310 33.21 -1.70 8.77
N THR A 311 33.07 -0.38 8.79
CA THR A 311 32.00 0.33 8.10
C THR A 311 32.37 0.60 6.65
N LEU A 312 31.53 0.16 5.70
CA LEU A 312 31.73 0.37 4.26
C LEU A 312 30.46 0.88 3.56
N CYS A 313 30.63 1.69 2.51
CA CYS A 313 29.54 1.98 1.59
C CYS A 313 29.22 0.76 0.71
N LYS A 314 28.01 0.68 0.15
CA LYS A 314 27.54 -0.42 -0.72
C LYS A 314 28.54 -0.80 -1.81
N SER A 315 29.13 0.20 -2.48
CA SER A 315 30.10 -0.03 -3.56
C SER A 315 31.43 -0.59 -3.06
N CYS A 316 31.94 -0.08 -1.94
CA CYS A 316 33.17 -0.59 -1.34
C CYS A 316 32.94 -1.96 -0.71
N HIS A 317 31.78 -2.19 -0.10
CA HIS A 317 31.38 -3.46 0.48
C HIS A 317 31.42 -4.57 -0.57
N ALA A 318 30.77 -4.35 -1.72
CA ALA A 318 30.79 -5.30 -2.84
C ALA A 318 32.20 -5.54 -3.43
N LYS A 319 33.09 -4.53 -3.37
CA LYS A 319 34.49 -4.66 -3.83
C LYS A 319 35.30 -5.53 -2.88
N TRP A 320 35.24 -5.24 -1.58
CA TRP A 320 36.07 -5.91 -0.57
C TRP A 320 35.61 -7.32 -0.24
N ASP A 321 34.30 -7.59 -0.34
CA ASP A 321 33.74 -8.94 -0.29
C ASP A 321 34.36 -9.87 -1.36
N ARG A 322 34.60 -9.35 -2.57
CA ARG A 322 35.26 -10.11 -3.65
C ARG A 322 36.75 -10.31 -3.42
N LEU A 323 37.42 -9.31 -2.86
CA LEU A 323 38.88 -9.32 -2.67
C LEU A 323 39.31 -10.14 -1.46
N LYS A 324 38.41 -10.41 -0.51
CA LYS A 324 38.70 -11.13 0.74
C LYS A 324 39.93 -10.57 1.47
N ALA A 325 40.02 -9.23 1.51
CA ALA A 325 41.16 -8.50 2.06
C ALA A 325 40.67 -7.40 3.01
N ASP A 326 41.51 -7.01 3.98
CA ASP A 326 41.19 -5.99 4.97
C ASP A 326 41.21 -4.59 4.34
N PRO A 327 40.08 -3.85 4.29
CA PRO A 327 40.01 -2.52 3.69
C PRO A 327 40.72 -1.43 4.49
N ARG A 328 41.23 -1.72 5.70
CA ARG A 328 41.99 -0.79 6.54
C ARG A 328 43.49 -0.76 6.22
N ARG A 329 43.97 -1.67 5.36
CA ARG A 329 45.40 -1.87 5.08
C ARG A 329 45.88 -1.15 3.83
#